data_AF-A0A960PJE5-F1
#
_entry.id   AF-A0A960PJE5-F1
#
_cell.length_a   1.000
_cell.length_b   1.000
_cell.length_c   1.000
_cell.angle_alpha   90.00
_cell.angle_beta   90.00
_cell.angle_gamma   90.00
#
_symmetry.space_group_name_H-M   'P 1'
#
loop_
_entity.id
_entity.type
_entity.pdbx_description
1 polymer ?
#
loop_
_entity_poly.entity_id
_entity_poly.type
_entity_poly.pdbx_seq_one_letter_code
_entity_poly.pdbx_strand_id
1 'polypeptide(L)'
;MNTALWIIAAILAAASIAAGAMKLARSRQELAAAGMDWADDLSDGQVKAIGLVEVLGGIGVVLPALVDIAPVLVPLAATGLAVTMAGAAVFHIRRNDPLA
;
A
#
# COMPACT_ATOMS: atom_id res chain seq x y z
N MET A 1 -0.31 -23.06 -14.07
CA MET A 1 -0.86 -21.82 -13.48
C MET A 1 -0.95 -22.02 -11.99
N ASN A 2 -0.19 -21.27 -11.19
CA ASN A 2 -0.13 -21.52 -9.75
C ASN A 2 -1.28 -20.76 -9.06
N THR A 3 -2.44 -21.42 -8.92
CA THR A 3 -3.68 -20.80 -8.40
C THR A 3 -3.47 -20.10 -7.06
N ALA A 4 -2.63 -20.68 -6.19
CA ALA A 4 -2.25 -20.08 -4.91
C ALA A 4 -1.60 -18.70 -5.07
N LEU A 5 -0.67 -18.53 -6.03
CA LEU A 5 -0.02 -17.24 -6.28
C LEU A 5 -1.01 -16.18 -6.78
N TRP A 6 -1.95 -16.57 -7.64
CA TRP A 6 -2.99 -15.66 -8.13
C TRP A 6 -3.94 -15.21 -7.03
N ILE A 7 -4.31 -16.10 -6.12
CA ILE A 7 -5.15 -15.75 -4.95
C ILE A 7 -4.40 -14.75 -4.07
N ILE A 8 -3.13 -15.02 -3.74
CA ILE A 8 -2.32 -14.12 -2.91
C ILE A 8 -2.14 -12.76 -3.59
N ALA A 9 -1.82 -12.75 -4.88
CA ALA A 9 -1.65 -11.52 -5.66
C ALA A 9 -2.94 -10.69 -5.73
N ALA A 10 -4.09 -11.34 -5.94
CA ALA A 10 -5.38 -10.68 -5.97
C ALA A 10 -5.75 -10.06 -4.60
N ILE A 11 -5.54 -10.79 -3.51
CA ILE A 11 -5.77 -10.29 -2.15
C ILE A 11 -4.85 -9.10 -1.85
N LEU A 12 -3.55 -9.23 -2.15
CA LEU A 12 -2.57 -8.18 -1.94
C LEU A 12 -2.94 -6.92 -2.72
N ALA A 13 -3.27 -7.06 -4.00
CA ALA A 13 -3.68 -5.94 -4.84
C ALA A 13 -4.96 -5.27 -4.33
N ALA A 14 -5.99 -6.05 -3.97
CA ALA A 14 -7.23 -5.51 -3.43
C ALA A 14 -6.99 -4.74 -2.12
N ALA A 15 -6.21 -5.31 -1.20
CA ALA A 15 -5.88 -4.66 0.06
C ALA A 15 -5.07 -3.38 -0.15
N SER A 16 -4.03 -3.40 -1.00
CA SER A 16 -3.20 -2.22 -1.29
C SER A 16 -3.98 -1.12 -2.01
N ILE A 17 -4.84 -1.46 -2.97
CA ILE A 17 -5.69 -0.47 -3.65
C ILE A 17 -6.69 0.14 -2.67
N ALA A 18 -7.34 -0.67 -1.83
CA ALA A 18 -8.30 -0.17 -0.85
C ALA A 18 -7.63 0.76 0.18
N ALA A 19 -6.48 0.36 0.73
CA ALA A 19 -5.70 1.18 1.65
C ALA A 19 -5.22 2.48 1.01
N GLY A 20 -4.67 2.40 -0.20
CA GLY A 20 -4.16 3.57 -0.89
C GLY A 20 -5.26 4.53 -1.33
N ALA A 21 -6.40 4.01 -1.80
CA ALA A 21 -7.58 4.81 -2.14
C ALA A 21 -8.13 5.55 -0.90
N MET A 22 -8.14 4.90 0.27
CA MET A 22 -8.55 5.54 1.52
C MET A 22 -7.63 6.72 1.87
N LYS A 23 -6.30 6.55 1.74
CA LYS A 23 -5.31 7.61 2.00
C LYS A 23 -5.35 8.75 0.98
N LEU A 24 -5.79 8.48 -0.24
CA LEU A 24 -5.99 9.50 -1.28
C LEU A 24 -7.29 10.27 -1.11
N ALA A 25 -8.36 9.59 -0.68
CA ALA A 25 -9.70 10.16 -0.57
C ALA A 25 -9.93 10.94 0.73
N ARG A 26 -9.22 10.60 1.81
CA ARG A 26 -9.37 11.23 3.13
C ARG A 26 -8.24 12.21 3.42
N SER A 27 -8.55 13.27 4.14
CA SER A 27 -7.56 14.19 4.72
C SER A 27 -6.81 13.54 5.89
N ARG A 28 -5.63 14.06 6.24
CA ARG A 28 -4.86 13.55 7.40
C ARG A 28 -5.67 13.58 8.70
N GLN A 29 -6.52 14.60 8.88
CA GLN A 29 -7.36 14.77 10.06
C GLN A 29 -8.45 13.70 10.14
N GLU A 30 -9.07 13.34 9.02
CA GLU A 30 -10.06 12.26 8.97
C GLU A 30 -9.43 10.88 9.18
N LEU A 31 -8.17 10.70 8.79
CA LEU A 31 -7.42 9.47 9.05
C LEU A 31 -7.02 9.37 10.52
N ALA A 32 -6.53 10.46 11.12
CA ALA A 32 -6.25 10.53 12.55
C ALA A 32 -7.52 10.24 13.36
N ALA A 33 -8.65 10.88 13.03
CA ALA A 33 -9.94 10.62 13.66
C ALA A 33 -10.44 9.17 13.52
N ALA A 34 -9.95 8.43 12.52
CA ALA A 34 -10.27 7.02 12.30
C ALA A 34 -9.31 6.05 13.04
N GLY A 35 -8.43 6.56 13.91
CA GLY A 35 -7.47 5.76 14.67
C GLY A 35 -6.11 5.57 13.98
N MET A 36 -5.84 6.30 12.90
CA MET A 36 -4.50 6.39 12.30
C MET A 36 -3.78 7.65 12.80
N ASP A 37 -3.49 7.70 14.10
CA ASP A 37 -2.86 8.86 14.75
C ASP A 37 -1.49 9.22 14.13
N TRP A 38 -0.84 8.28 13.43
CA TRP A 38 0.38 8.52 12.65
C TRP A 38 0.19 9.54 11.51
N ALA A 39 -1.05 9.70 11.03
CA ALA A 39 -1.34 10.62 9.94
C ALA A 39 -1.11 12.09 10.34
N ASP A 40 -1.14 12.42 11.64
CA ASP A 40 -0.87 13.77 12.12
C ASP A 40 0.62 14.17 12.07
N ASP A 41 1.53 13.19 12.11
CA ASP A 41 2.97 13.43 12.02
C ASP A 41 3.44 13.68 10.58
N LEU A 42 2.59 13.39 9.60
CA LEU A 42 2.88 13.55 8.19
C LEU A 42 2.13 14.72 7.59
N SER A 43 2.73 15.34 6.58
CA SER A 43 2.02 16.29 5.73
C SER A 43 0.97 15.56 4.86
N ASP A 44 -0.09 16.28 4.47
CA ASP A 44 -1.11 15.75 3.54
C ASP A 44 -0.47 15.23 2.24
N GLY A 45 0.60 15.87 1.77
CA GLY A 45 1.36 15.44 0.60
C GLY A 45 2.02 14.07 0.79
N GLN A 46 2.59 13.80 1.96
CA GLN A 46 3.22 12.51 2.28
C GLN A 46 2.18 11.40 2.39
N VAL A 47 1.04 11.65 3.05
CA VAL A 47 -0.06 10.68 3.15
C VAL A 47 -0.59 10.32 1.75
N LYS A 48 -0.80 11.33 0.90
CA LYS A 48 -1.25 11.12 -0.49
C LYS A 48 -0.21 10.41 -1.34
N ALA A 49 1.08 10.70 -1.16
CA ALA A 49 2.16 10.00 -1.86
C ALA A 49 2.18 8.51 -1.50
N ILE A 50 2.02 8.17 -0.22
CA ILE A 50 1.90 6.77 0.24
C ILE A 50 0.69 6.11 -0.41
N GLY A 51 -0.48 6.77 -0.37
CA GLY A 51 -1.68 6.23 -0.97
C GLY A 51 -1.56 5.99 -2.48
N LEU A 52 -0.90 6.91 -3.19
CA LEU A 52 -0.61 6.76 -4.62
C LEU A 52 0.29 5.55 -4.90
N VAL A 53 1.36 5.37 -4.12
CA VAL A 53 2.27 4.23 -4.25
C VAL A 53 1.55 2.90 -3.98
N GLU A 54 0.67 2.85 -2.98
CA GLU A 54 -0.11 1.65 -2.67
C GLU A 54 -1.10 1.28 -3.79
N VAL A 55 -1.80 2.25 -4.36
CA VAL A 55 -2.69 2.03 -5.51
C VAL A 55 -1.90 1.55 -6.73
N LEU A 56 -0.81 2.25 -7.09
CA LEU A 56 0.02 1.87 -8.23
C LEU A 56 0.66 0.50 -8.03
N GLY A 57 1.13 0.19 -6.82
CA GLY A 57 1.68 -1.11 -6.45
C GLY A 57 0.64 -2.22 -6.58
N GLY A 58 -0.57 -2.02 -6.05
CA GLY A 58 -1.64 -3.00 -6.16
C GLY A 58 -2.06 -3.26 -7.62
N ILE A 59 -2.18 -2.21 -8.44
CA ILE A 59 -2.43 -2.34 -9.88
C ILE A 59 -1.27 -3.09 -10.56
N GLY A 60 -0.03 -2.75 -10.24
CA GLY A 60 1.18 -3.34 -10.83
C GLY A 60 1.40 -4.81 -10.49
N VAL A 61 0.82 -5.32 -9.41
CA VAL A 61 0.90 -6.75 -9.05
C VAL A 61 -0.05 -7.61 -9.89
N VAL A 62 -1.18 -7.07 -10.35
CA VAL A 62 -2.24 -7.85 -11.02
C VAL A 62 -2.33 -7.54 -12.52
N LEU A 63 -2.31 -6.26 -12.91
CA LEU A 63 -2.53 -5.85 -14.31
C LEU A 63 -1.52 -6.47 -15.29
N PRO A 64 -0.18 -6.42 -15.05
CA PRO A 64 0.81 -6.92 -16.01
C PRO A 64 0.72 -8.42 -16.24
N ALA A 65 0.35 -9.19 -15.20
CA ALA A 65 0.13 -10.63 -15.32
C ALA A 65 -1.20 -10.99 -15.99
N LEU A 66 -2.22 -10.11 -15.93
CA LEU A 66 -3.50 -10.32 -16.60
C LEU A 66 -3.43 -10.05 -18.10
N VAL A 67 -2.68 -9.01 -18.51
CA VAL A 67 -2.53 -8.65 -19.93
C VAL A 67 -1.33 -9.30 -20.62
N ASP A 68 -0.50 -10.04 -19.86
CA ASP A 68 0.78 -10.63 -20.29
C ASP A 68 1.77 -9.61 -20.91
N ILE A 69 1.68 -8.35 -20.45
CA ILE A 69 2.55 -7.24 -20.88
C ILE A 69 3.50 -6.91 -19.74
N ALA A 70 4.79 -7.07 -19.99
CA ALA A 70 5.87 -6.88 -19.01
C ALA A 70 5.61 -7.55 -17.63
N PRO A 71 5.46 -8.88 -17.56
CA PRO A 71 5.22 -9.60 -16.29
C PRO A 71 6.29 -9.36 -15.20
N VAL A 72 7.48 -8.89 -15.60
CA VAL A 72 8.55 -8.45 -14.69
C VAL A 72 8.13 -7.28 -13.79
N LEU A 73 7.09 -6.53 -14.15
CA LEU A 73 6.53 -5.47 -13.31
C LEU A 73 5.85 -6.02 -12.05
N VAL A 74 5.38 -7.27 -12.06
CA VAL A 74 4.74 -7.91 -10.90
C VAL A 74 5.70 -8.04 -9.71
N PRO A 75 6.90 -8.67 -9.84
CA PRO A 75 7.84 -8.74 -8.73
C PRO A 75 8.39 -7.35 -8.35
N LEU A 76 8.48 -6.41 -9.29
CA LEU A 76 8.91 -5.05 -8.98
C LEU A 76 7.87 -4.29 -8.14
N ALA A 77 6.59 -4.37 -8.51
CA ALA A 77 5.47 -3.78 -7.76
C ALA A 77 5.33 -4.42 -6.37
N ALA A 78 5.45 -5.75 -6.28
CA ALA A 78 5.45 -6.46 -5.00
C ALA A 78 6.62 -6.02 -4.11
N THR A 79 7.82 -5.81 -4.69
CA THR A 79 8.98 -5.30 -3.95
C THR A 79 8.76 -3.86 -3.49
N GLY A 80 8.20 -3.01 -4.35
CA GLY A 80 7.83 -1.65 -3.99
C GLY A 80 6.87 -1.60 -2.80
N LEU A 81 5.80 -2.41 -2.84
CA LEU A 81 4.88 -2.56 -1.71
C LEU A 81 5.58 -3.06 -0.44
N ALA A 82 6.46 -4.05 -0.56
CA ALA A 82 7.22 -4.57 0.57
C ALA A 82 8.12 -3.51 1.21
N VAL A 83 8.76 -2.66 0.39
CA VAL A 83 9.58 -1.53 0.87
C VAL A 83 8.71 -0.49 1.58
N THR A 84 7.52 -0.18 1.06
CA THR A 84 6.57 0.74 1.71
C THR A 84 6.12 0.21 3.08
N MET A 85 5.82 -1.09 3.16
CA MET A 85 5.44 -1.75 4.42
C MET A 85 6.61 -1.78 5.42
N ALA A 86 7.83 -2.04 4.96
CA ALA A 86 9.02 -1.98 5.82
C ALA A 86 9.25 -0.56 6.36
N GLY A 87 9.08 0.46 5.52
CA GLY A 87 9.14 1.86 5.93
C GLY A 87 8.09 2.21 6.99
N ALA A 88 6.85 1.75 6.80
CA ALA A 88 5.76 1.92 7.77
C ALA A 88 6.08 1.21 9.10
N ALA A 89 6.58 -0.03 9.07
CA ALA A 89 6.97 -0.75 10.27
C ALA A 89 8.07 -0.01 11.05
N VAL A 90 9.11 0.47 10.37
CA VAL A 90 10.18 1.27 11.00
C VAL A 90 9.61 2.57 11.58
N PHE A 91 8.68 3.22 10.89
CA PHE A 91 8.02 4.44 11.37
C PHE A 91 7.25 4.19 12.68
N HIS A 92 6.40 3.16 12.73
CA HIS A 92 5.64 2.82 13.94
C HIS A 92 6.53 2.39 15.10
N ILE A 93 7.60 1.62 14.84
CA ILE A 93 8.59 1.24 15.87
C ILE A 93 9.24 2.50 16.47
N ARG A 94 9.61 3.48 15.64
CA ARG A 94 10.20 4.75 16.13
C ARG A 94 9.23 5.57 16.94
N ARG A 95 7.93 5.49 16.63
CA ARG A 95 6.85 6.18 17.33
C ARG A 95 6.43 5.47 18.64
N ASN A 96 6.90 4.24 18.87
CA ASN A 96 6.43 3.36 19.96
C ASN A 96 4.90 3.16 19.95
N ASP A 97 4.28 3.19 18.77
CA ASP A 97 2.87 2.84 18.65
C ASP A 97 2.70 1.33 18.95
N PRO A 98 1.65 0.91 19.68
CA PRO A 98 1.31 -0.50 19.75
C PRO A 98 1.00 -0.99 18.33
N LEU A 99 1.67 -2.06 17.89
CA LEU A 99 1.35 -2.73 16.64
C LEU A 99 -0.12 -3.15 16.72
N ALA A 100 -0.99 -2.48 15.96
CA ALA A 100 -2.42 -2.74 15.89
C ALA A 100 -2.71 -4.12 15.31
#